data_AF-A0A838XQ85-F1
#
_entry.id   AF-A0A838XQ85-F1
#
_cell.length_a   1.000
_cell.length_b   1.000
_cell.length_c   1.000
_cell.angle_alpha   90.00
_cell.angle_beta   90.00
_cell.angle_gamma   90.00
#
_symmetry.space_group_name_H-M   'P 1'
#
loop_
_entity.id
_entity.type
_entity.pdbx_description
1 polymer ?
#
loop_
_entity_poly.entity_id
_entity_poly.type
_entity_poly.pdbx_seq_one_letter_code
_entity_poly.pdbx_strand_id
1 'polypeptide(L)'
;MTDDDSLLVCARADVNAAIDDWLDHLGSERRLADKTLIAYERDVRQFLRFLTGHQGEPPALTHLAELRPADFRAFLARRRQGGSQSRTLARGLAGIRSFLGFLERRGDVNAAGGAAVRPPPPP
;
A
#
# COMPACT_ATOMS: atom_id res chain seq x y z
N MET A 1 21.22 9.52 8.23
CA MET A 1 20.21 8.45 8.21
C MET A 1 18.89 9.15 8.35
N THR A 2 18.18 9.38 7.24
CA THR A 2 17.14 10.41 7.15
C THR A 2 16.00 10.11 8.11
N ASP A 3 15.75 11.10 8.96
CA ASP A 3 14.62 11.28 9.87
C ASP A 3 13.31 11.38 9.05
N ASP A 4 12.88 10.26 8.49
CA ASP A 4 11.61 10.13 7.74
C ASP A 4 10.47 9.64 8.66
N ASP A 5 10.70 9.66 9.98
CA ASP A 5 9.74 9.27 11.03
C ASP A 5 8.79 10.44 11.39
N SER A 6 9.06 11.64 10.87
CA SER A 6 8.36 12.89 11.20
C SER A 6 7.07 13.15 10.39
N LEU A 7 6.66 12.26 9.48
CA LEU A 7 5.36 12.36 8.81
C LEU A 7 4.25 11.76 9.70
N LEU A 8 3.84 12.52 10.72
CA LEU A 8 2.74 12.16 11.63
C LEU A 8 1.39 11.91 10.92
N VAL A 9 1.26 12.28 9.64
CA VAL A 9 0.11 11.98 8.79
C VAL A 9 0.57 11.42 7.44
N CYS A 10 0.66 10.09 7.35
CA CYS A 10 1.05 9.39 6.11
C CYS A 10 -0.12 9.16 5.13
N ALA A 11 -1.34 9.48 5.55
CA ALA A 11 -2.57 9.36 4.77
C ALA A 11 -3.68 10.19 5.43
N ARG A 12 -4.66 10.64 4.66
CA ARG A 12 -5.83 11.35 5.20
C ARG A 12 -6.73 10.40 6.02
N ALA A 13 -7.62 10.99 6.82
CA ALA A 13 -8.46 10.26 7.78
C ALA A 13 -9.36 9.20 7.13
N ASP A 14 -9.87 9.49 5.92
CA ASP A 14 -10.65 8.57 5.09
C ASP A 14 -9.86 7.29 4.74
N VAL A 15 -8.59 7.44 4.35
CA VAL A 15 -7.71 6.32 4.06
C VAL A 15 -7.34 5.54 5.33
N ASN A 16 -7.08 6.22 6.46
CA ASN A 16 -6.79 5.53 7.72
C ASN A 16 -7.98 4.70 8.20
N ALA A 17 -9.19 5.26 8.16
CA ALA A 17 -10.41 4.52 8.50
C ALA A 17 -10.58 3.29 7.59
N ALA A 18 -10.30 3.43 6.29
CA ALA A 18 -10.40 2.31 5.37
C ALA A 18 -9.34 1.22 5.59
N ILE A 19 -8.16 1.55 6.14
CA ILE A 19 -7.16 0.56 6.56
C ILE A 19 -7.70 -0.26 7.73
N ASP A 20 -8.29 0.39 8.73
CA ASP A 20 -8.84 -0.29 9.90
C ASP A 20 -9.97 -1.24 9.48
N ASP A 21 -10.91 -0.76 8.66
CA ASP A 21 -12.00 -1.59 8.10
C ASP A 21 -11.46 -2.79 7.30
N TRP A 22 -10.38 -2.58 6.54
CA TRP A 22 -9.74 -3.63 5.75
C TRP A 22 -9.07 -4.68 6.64
N LEU A 23 -8.36 -4.28 7.70
CA LEU A 23 -7.72 -5.20 8.64
C LEU A 23 -8.77 -6.02 9.40
N ASP A 24 -9.86 -5.38 9.83
CA ASP A 24 -10.99 -6.06 10.45
C ASP A 24 -11.63 -7.08 9.51
N HIS A 25 -11.84 -6.72 8.24
CA HIS A 25 -12.32 -7.64 7.21
C HIS A 25 -11.38 -8.83 6.99
N LEU A 26 -10.06 -8.60 6.93
CA LEU A 26 -9.07 -9.66 6.77
C LEU A 26 -8.97 -10.59 7.99
N GLY A 27 -9.10 -10.04 9.20
CA GLY A 27 -9.06 -10.80 10.44
C GLY A 27 -10.33 -11.61 10.67
N SER A 28 -11.50 -11.02 10.43
CA SER A 28 -12.80 -11.66 10.69
C SER A 28 -13.23 -12.63 9.58
N GLU A 29 -13.33 -12.14 8.34
CA GLU A 29 -13.91 -12.90 7.22
C GLU A 29 -12.89 -13.86 6.59
N ARG A 30 -11.63 -13.44 6.49
CA ARG A 30 -10.57 -14.25 5.86
C ARG A 30 -9.74 -15.04 6.88
N ARG A 31 -9.90 -14.79 8.19
CA ARG A 31 -9.18 -15.44 9.29
C ARG A 31 -7.67 -15.51 9.07
N LEU A 32 -7.11 -14.44 8.52
CA LEU A 32 -5.67 -14.34 8.31
C LEU A 32 -4.97 -14.26 9.66
N ALA A 33 -3.82 -14.95 9.78
CA ALA A 33 -3.03 -14.91 11.00
C ALA A 33 -2.57 -13.48 11.33
N ASP A 34 -2.53 -13.11 12.61
CA ASP A 34 -2.15 -11.78 13.10
C ASP A 34 -0.82 -11.29 12.52
N LYS A 35 0.15 -12.19 12.40
CA LYS A 35 1.46 -11.88 11.81
C LYS A 35 1.36 -11.43 10.35
N THR A 36 0.40 -11.97 9.60
CA THR A 36 0.12 -11.56 8.22
C THR A 36 -0.59 -10.22 8.17
N LEU A 37 -1.54 -9.96 9.08
CA LEU A 37 -2.22 -8.66 9.20
C LEU A 37 -1.21 -7.53 9.48
N ILE A 38 -0.37 -7.69 10.50
CA ILE A 38 0.69 -6.73 10.84
C ILE A 38 1.64 -6.50 9.66
N ALA A 39 2.01 -7.59 8.97
CA ALA A 39 2.89 -7.53 7.83
C ALA A 39 2.26 -6.78 6.64
N TYR A 40 0.96 -6.95 6.43
CA TYR A 40 0.17 -6.28 5.38
C TYR A 40 -0.05 -4.81 5.70
N GLU A 41 -0.48 -4.49 6.92
CA GLU A 41 -0.62 -3.11 7.41
C GLU A 41 0.69 -2.34 7.23
N ARG A 42 1.80 -2.92 7.70
CA ARG A 42 3.12 -2.31 7.59
C ARG A 42 3.48 -1.98 6.14
N ASP A 43 3.21 -2.88 5.21
CA ASP A 43 3.53 -2.69 3.80
C ASP A 43 2.64 -1.63 3.15
N VAL A 44 1.34 -1.61 3.47
CA VAL A 44 0.41 -0.57 2.99
C VAL A 44 0.81 0.80 3.52
N ARG A 45 1.11 0.92 4.81
CA ARG A 45 1.60 2.19 5.40
C ARG A 45 2.92 2.66 4.78
N GLN A 46 3.81 1.74 4.39
CA GLN A 46 5.03 2.10 3.65
C GLN A 46 4.74 2.66 2.26
N PHE A 47 3.73 2.13 1.57
CA PHE A 47 3.29 2.65 0.29
C PHE A 47 2.65 4.04 0.42
N LEU A 48 1.80 4.25 1.42
CA LEU A 48 1.16 5.56 1.67
C LEU A 48 2.17 6.64 2.05
N ARG A 49 3.19 6.30 2.85
CA ARG A 49 4.35 7.18 3.10
C ARG A 49 5.07 7.56 1.82
N PHE A 50 5.33 6.58 0.95
CA PHE A 50 5.94 6.84 -0.34
C PHE A 50 5.07 7.79 -1.19
N LEU A 51 3.75 7.56 -1.26
CA LEU A 51 2.85 8.43 -1.99
C LEU A 51 2.84 9.85 -1.42
N THR A 52 2.83 10.00 -0.10
CA THR A 52 2.92 11.31 0.57
C THR A 52 4.17 12.07 0.14
N GLY A 53 5.34 11.42 0.16
CA GLY A 53 6.58 12.03 -0.31
C GLY A 53 6.64 12.22 -1.83
N HIS A 54 5.92 11.41 -2.61
CA HIS A 54 5.93 11.48 -4.08
C HIS A 54 4.98 12.54 -4.64
N GLN A 55 3.83 12.74 -3.99
CA GLN A 55 2.79 13.69 -4.40
C GLN A 55 2.87 15.02 -3.64
N GLY A 56 3.61 15.05 -2.52
CA GLY A 56 3.77 16.25 -1.68
C GLY A 56 2.62 16.50 -0.71
N GLU A 57 1.60 15.64 -0.70
CA GLU A 57 0.49 15.68 0.25
C GLU A 57 0.06 14.27 0.69
N PRO A 58 -0.56 14.11 1.88
CA PRO A 58 -1.09 12.82 2.30
C PRO A 58 -2.19 12.33 1.34
N PRO A 59 -2.13 11.08 0.86
CA PRO A 59 -3.12 10.53 -0.05
C PRO A 59 -4.50 10.44 0.62
N ALA A 60 -5.53 10.70 -0.18
CA ALA A 60 -6.95 10.55 0.13
C ALA A 60 -7.53 9.43 -0.75
N LEU A 61 -8.76 8.98 -0.52
CA LEU A 61 -9.37 7.94 -1.36
C LEU A 61 -9.43 8.34 -2.85
N THR A 62 -9.67 9.62 -3.14
CA THR A 62 -9.63 10.17 -4.51
C THR A 62 -8.26 10.00 -5.17
N HIS A 63 -7.17 10.25 -4.44
CA HIS A 63 -5.81 10.04 -4.94
C HIS A 63 -5.52 8.55 -5.18
N LEU A 64 -6.04 7.66 -4.34
CA LEU A 64 -5.91 6.21 -4.54
C LEU A 64 -6.66 5.72 -5.77
N ALA A 65 -7.80 6.34 -6.12
CA ALA A 65 -8.55 6.04 -7.33
C ALA A 65 -7.83 6.44 -8.63
N GLU A 66 -6.88 7.39 -8.54
CA GLU A 66 -6.10 7.88 -9.68
C GLU A 66 -4.75 7.18 -9.83
N LEU A 67 -4.44 6.18 -8.99
CA LEU A 67 -3.16 5.47 -9.05
C LEU A 67 -2.94 4.79 -10.40
N ARG A 68 -1.80 5.08 -11.01
CA ARG A 68 -1.38 4.52 -12.29
C ARG A 68 -0.34 3.43 -12.09
N PRO A 69 -0.15 2.54 -13.07
CA PRO A 69 0.93 1.55 -13.04
C PRO A 69 2.33 2.13 -12.79
N ALA A 70 2.56 3.40 -13.16
CA ALA A 70 3.82 4.10 -12.93
C ALA A 70 4.11 4.34 -11.43
N ASP A 71 3.09 4.62 -10.62
CA ASP A 71 3.24 4.94 -9.20
C ASP A 71 3.72 3.70 -8.42
N PHE A 72 3.17 2.53 -8.73
CA PHE A 72 3.64 1.26 -8.16
C PHE A 72 5.06 0.91 -8.61
N ARG A 73 5.42 1.16 -9.88
CA ARG A 73 6.79 0.94 -10.35
C ARG A 73 7.78 1.86 -9.64
N ALA A 74 7.42 3.12 -9.44
CA ALA A 74 8.24 4.09 -8.70
C ALA A 74 8.45 3.64 -7.24
N PHE A 75 7.39 3.17 -6.57
CA PHE A 75 7.50 2.60 -5.23
C PHE A 75 8.43 1.39 -5.17
N LEU A 76 8.26 0.42 -6.08
CA LEU A 76 9.09 -0.79 -6.13
C LEU A 76 10.56 -0.45 -6.40
N ALA A 77 10.84 0.50 -7.29
CA ALA A 77 12.18 0.98 -7.57
C ALA A 77 12.82 1.62 -6.32
N ARG A 78 12.09 2.50 -5.62
CA ARG A 78 12.54 3.14 -4.38
C ARG A 78 12.86 2.10 -3.29
N ARG A 79 12.02 1.09 -3.15
CA ARG A 79 12.20 -0.01 -2.17
C ARG A 79 13.41 -0.89 -2.51
N ARG A 80 13.62 -1.18 -3.80
CA ARG A 80 14.80 -1.92 -4.30
C ARG A 80 16.09 -1.16 -4.01
N GLN A 81 16.12 0.14 -4.26
CA GLN A 81 17.25 1.01 -3.93
C GLN A 81 17.52 1.07 -2.42
N GLY A 82 16.49 0.98 -1.60
CA GLY A 82 16.59 0.84 -0.14
C GLY A 82 16.96 -0.56 0.35
N GLY A 83 17.38 -1.49 -0.52
CA GLY A 83 17.86 -2.82 -0.14
C GLY A 83 16.77 -3.90 0.05
N SER A 84 15.52 -3.63 -0.33
CA SER A 84 14.45 -4.64 -0.23
C SER A 84 14.68 -5.79 -1.20
N GLN A 85 14.68 -7.02 -0.68
CA GLN A 85 14.79 -8.24 -1.45
C GLN A 85 13.48 -8.56 -2.21
N SER A 86 13.56 -9.35 -3.29
CA SER A 86 12.42 -9.66 -4.16
C SER A 86 11.22 -10.28 -3.41
N ARG A 87 11.47 -11.13 -2.41
CA ARG A 87 10.40 -11.70 -1.56
C ARG A 87 9.65 -10.63 -0.77
N THR A 88 10.36 -9.64 -0.23
CA THR A 88 9.77 -8.51 0.50
C THR A 88 8.98 -7.61 -0.42
N LEU A 89 9.48 -7.35 -1.63
CA LEU A 89 8.78 -6.57 -2.65
C LEU A 89 7.47 -7.25 -3.10
N ALA A 90 7.52 -8.56 -3.35
CA ALA A 90 6.35 -9.34 -3.75
C ALA A 90 5.27 -9.35 -2.65
N ARG A 91 5.68 -9.54 -1.38
CA ARG A 91 4.76 -9.48 -0.23
C ARG A 91 4.13 -8.09 -0.08
N GLY A 92 4.94 -7.03 -0.21
CA GLY A 92 4.43 -5.67 -0.16
C GLY A 92 3.40 -5.38 -1.24
N LEU A 93 3.65 -5.83 -2.47
CA LEU A 93 2.70 -5.68 -3.57
C LEU A 93 1.42 -6.50 -3.34
N ALA A 94 1.51 -7.68 -2.72
CA ALA A 94 0.33 -8.46 -2.36
C ALA A 94 -0.55 -7.75 -1.31
N GLY A 95 0.05 -7.16 -0.27
CA GLY A 95 -0.67 -6.36 0.72
C GLY A 95 -1.37 -5.15 0.10
N ILE A 96 -0.64 -4.39 -0.75
CA ILE A 96 -1.18 -3.22 -1.45
C ILE A 96 -2.37 -3.60 -2.35
N ARG A 97 -2.24 -4.68 -3.14
CA ARG A 97 -3.33 -5.15 -4.00
C ARG A 97 -4.55 -5.63 -3.21
N SER A 98 -4.33 -6.30 -2.07
CA SER A 98 -5.41 -6.71 -1.18
C SER A 98 -6.20 -5.50 -0.67
N PHE A 99 -5.50 -4.45 -0.25
CA PHE A 99 -6.12 -3.20 0.21
C PHE A 99 -6.88 -2.49 -0.92
N LEU A 100 -6.26 -2.28 -2.09
CA LEU A 100 -6.94 -1.63 -3.22
C LEU A 100 -8.14 -2.43 -3.71
N GLY A 101 -8.05 -3.76 -3.73
CA GLY A 101 -9.18 -4.62 -4.08
C GLY A 101 -10.30 -4.58 -3.02
N PHE A 102 -9.98 -4.34 -1.75
CA PHE A 102 -10.99 -4.09 -0.72
C PHE A 102 -11.72 -2.77 -0.96
N LEU A 103 -10.99 -1.68 -1.23
CA LEU A 103 -11.56 -0.39 -1.57
C LEU A 103 -12.43 -0.44 -2.84
N GLU A 104 -12.00 -1.20 -3.85
CA GLU A 104 -12.77 -1.40 -5.08
C GLU A 104 -14.10 -2.12 -4.83
N ARG A 105 -14.11 -3.14 -3.97
CA ARG A 105 -15.36 -3.81 -3.57
C ARG A 105 -16.31 -2.88 -2.80
N ARG A 106 -15.78 -1.88 -2.09
CA ARG A 106 -16.57 -0.86 -1.38
C ARG A 106 -17.10 0.23 -2.31
N GLY A 107 -16.57 0.32 -3.54
CA GLY A 107 -16.90 1.35 -4.52
C GLY A 107 -16.11 2.65 -4.36
N ASP A 108 -15.08 2.67 -3.51
CA ASP A 108 -14.32 3.89 -3.20
C ASP A 108 -13.20 4.18 -4.20
N VAL A 109 -12.67 3.17 -4.88
CA VAL A 109 -11.58 3.31 -5.87
C VAL A 109 -11.76 2.37 -7.06
N ASN A 110 -11.13 2.68 -8.19
CA ASN A 110 -10.96 1.76 -9.31
C ASN A 110 -9.57 1.09 -9.22
N ALA A 111 -9.49 -0.21 -8.91
CA ALA A 111 -8.20 -0.89 -8.65
C ALA A 111 -7.46 -1.33 -9.92
N ALA A 112 -7.95 -0.98 -11.12
CA ALA A 112 -7.36 -1.37 -12.40
C ALA A 112 -5.85 -1.03 -12.50
N GLY A 113 -5.41 0.08 -11.90
CA GLY A 113 -4.01 0.49 -11.90
C GLY A 113 -3.07 -0.47 -11.15
N GLY A 114 -3.52 -1.06 -10.05
CA GLY A 114 -2.72 -1.97 -9.21
C GLY A 114 -2.68 -3.41 -9.70
N ALA A 115 -3.73 -3.85 -10.41
CA ALA A 115 -3.80 -5.17 -11.02
C ALA A 115 -2.78 -5.35 -12.16
N ALA A 116 -2.50 -4.28 -12.91
CA ALA A 116 -1.62 -4.31 -14.09
C ALA A 116 -0.11 -4.40 -13.79
N VAL A 117 0.34 -4.12 -12.55
CA VAL A 117 1.77 -4.02 -12.22
C VAL A 117 2.30 -5.31 -11.65
N ARG A 118 3.26 -5.97 -12.31
CA ARG A 118 3.93 -7.19 -11.80
C ARG A 118 5.13 -6.85 -10.90
N PRO A 119 5.41 -7.65 -9.85
CA PRO A 119 6.64 -7.49 -9.08
C PRO A 119 7.86 -7.78 -9.95
N PRO A 120 9.03 -7.17 -9.67
CA PRO A 120 10.24 -7.41 -10.45
C PRO A 120 10.68 -8.87 -10.32
N PRO A 121 11.30 -9.45 -11.36
CA PRO A 121 11.85 -10.80 -11.28
C PRO A 121 12.92 -10.90 -10.17
N PRO A 122 13.12 -12.10 -9.59
CA PRO A 122 14.26 -12.34 -8.69
C PRO A 122 15.59 -12.05 -9.40
N PRO A 123 16.64 -11.64 -8.66
CA PRO A 123 18.00 -11.55 -9.22
C PRO A 123 18.53 -12.92 -9.65
#